data_AF-A0ABD0NSK0-F1
#
_entry.id   AF-A0ABD0NSK0-F1
#
_cell.length_a   1.000
_cell.length_b   1.000
_cell.length_c   1.000
_cell.angle_alpha   90.00
_cell.angle_beta   90.00
_cell.angle_gamma   90.00
#
_symmetry.space_group_name_H-M   'P 1'
#
loop_
_entity.id
_entity.type
_entity.pdbx_description
1 polymer ?
#
loop_
_entity_poly.entity_id
_entity_poly.type
_entity_poly.pdbx_seq_one_letter_code
_entity_poly.pdbx_strand_id
1 'polypeptide(L)' 'RAFKEFLEARNPTKQHSSTLESYLIKPVQRVLKYPLLLRELVDEHSHLT' A
#
# COMPACT_ATOMS: atom_id res chain seq x y z
N ARG A 1 27.40 7.82 0.73
CA ARG A 1 26.57 7.79 -0.51
C ARG A 1 26.17 6.38 -0.95
N ALA A 2 26.89 5.31 -0.55
CA ALA A 2 26.61 3.93 -0.93
C ALA A 2 25.16 3.43 -0.69
N PHE A 3 24.53 3.80 0.44
CA PHE A 3 23.16 3.32 0.72
C PHE A 3 22.12 3.90 -0.24
N LYS A 4 22.26 5.18 -0.63
CA LYS A 4 21.35 5.81 -1.60
C LYS A 4 21.48 5.16 -2.97
N GLU A 5 22.72 4.92 -3.41
CA GLU A 5 23.02 4.23 -4.67
C GLU A 5 22.48 2.79 -4.66
N PHE A 6 22.57 2.08 -3.53
CA PHE A 6 21.96 0.76 -3.37
C PHE A 6 20.43 0.81 -3.53
N LEU A 7 19.76 1.78 -2.91
CA LEU A 7 18.30 1.92 -3.04
C LEU A 7 17.88 2.30 -4.47
N GLU A 8 18.65 3.15 -5.14
CA GLU A 8 18.43 3.50 -6.55
C GLU A 8 18.65 2.30 -7.48
N ALA A 9 19.69 1.49 -7.24
CA ALA A 9 19.95 0.27 -8.00
C ALA A 9 18.84 -0.79 -7.83
N ARG A 10 18.17 -0.82 -6.67
CA ARG A 10 17.02 -1.70 -6.40
C ARG A 10 15.70 -1.18 -7.00
N ASN A 11 15.65 0.06 -7.48
CA ASN A 11 14.50 0.67 -8.15
C ASN A 11 14.83 1.09 -9.60
N PRO A 12 15.03 0.14 -10.52
CA PRO A 12 15.48 0.43 -11.89
C PRO A 12 14.45 1.24 -12.69
N THR A 13 13.17 1.11 -12.39
CA THR A 13 12.10 1.87 -13.04
C THR A 13 11.94 3.28 -12.48
N LYS A 14 12.68 3.64 -11.42
CA LYS A 14 12.57 4.89 -10.66
C LYS A 14 11.14 5.22 -10.26
N GLN A 15 10.28 4.22 -10.14
CA GLN A 15 8.88 4.41 -9.77
C GLN A 15 8.80 4.73 -8.29
N HIS A 16 8.07 5.78 -7.94
CA HIS A 16 7.88 6.16 -6.54
C HIS A 16 7.24 5.03 -5.73
N SER A 17 6.28 4.31 -6.31
CA SER A 17 5.60 3.14 -5.72
C SER A 17 6.53 1.97 -5.34
N SER A 18 7.75 1.95 -5.88
CA SER A 18 8.78 0.92 -5.66
C SER A 18 9.96 1.43 -4.83
N THR A 19 9.82 2.62 -4.23
CA THR A 19 10.79 3.13 -3.25
C THR A 19 10.67 2.41 -1.91
N LEU A 20 11.73 2.42 -1.12
CA LEU A 20 11.71 1.87 0.24
C LEU A 20 10.59 2.51 1.09
N GLU A 21 10.44 3.82 1.01
CA GLU A 21 9.38 4.58 1.70
C GLU A 21 7.99 4.04 1.34
N SER A 22 7.72 3.83 0.04
CA SER A 22 6.47 3.24 -0.42
C SER A 22 6.23 1.83 0.12
N TYR A 23 7.27 1.00 0.25
CA TYR A 23 7.11 -0.33 0.86
C TYR A 23 6.83 -0.27 2.36
N LEU A 24 7.41 0.70 3.07
CA LEU A 24 7.21 0.86 4.51
C LEU A 24 5.79 1.32 4.86
N ILE A 25 5.14 2.12 3.99
CA ILE A 25 3.78 2.62 4.27
C ILE A 25 2.67 1.63 3.88
N LYS A 26 2.90 0.75 2.89
CA LYS A 26 1.89 -0.19 2.38
C LYS A 26 1.29 -1.12 3.46
N PRO A 27 2.04 -1.72 4.40
CA PRO A 27 1.46 -2.55 5.46
C PRO A 27 0.51 -1.78 6.38
N VAL A 28 0.87 -0.57 6.78
CA VAL A 28 0.02 0.31 7.62
C VAL A 28 -1.26 0.65 6.86
N GLN A 29 -1.12 1.06 5.58
CA GLN A 29 -2.27 1.31 4.71
C GLN A 29 -3.17 0.08 4.58
N ARG A 30 -2.59 -1.12 4.43
CA ARG A 30 -3.34 -2.37 4.26
C ARG A 30 -4.23 -2.66 5.47
N VAL A 31 -3.72 -2.50 6.69
CA VAL A 31 -4.51 -2.70 7.92
C VAL A 31 -5.70 -1.74 7.97
N LEU A 32 -5.48 -0.47 7.58
CA LEU A 32 -6.53 0.55 7.58
C LEU A 32 -7.53 0.39 6.43
N LYS A 33 -7.20 -0.35 5.37
CA LYS A 33 -8.15 -0.64 4.28
C LYS A 33 -9.16 -1.73 4.65
N TYR A 34 -8.85 -2.64 5.58
CA TYR A 34 -9.77 -3.72 5.92
C TYR A 34 -11.11 -3.23 6.49
N PRO A 35 -11.16 -2.29 7.47
CA PRO A 35 -12.44 -1.80 7.98
C PRO A 35 -13.31 -1.15 6.90
N LEU A 36 -12.68 -0.48 5.92
CA LEU A 36 -13.39 0.17 4.81
C LEU A 36 -14.04 -0.86 3.88
N LEU A 37 -13.27 -1.87 3.46
CA LEU A 37 -13.78 -2.96 2.61
C LEU A 37 -14.86 -3.78 3.34
N LEU A 38 -14.67 -4.04 4.62
CA LEU A 38 -15.66 -4.76 5.43
C LEU A 38 -16.96 -3.97 5.54
N ARG A 39 -16.88 -2.65 5.69
CA ARG A 39 -18.06 -1.79 5.71
C ARG A 39 -18.79 -1.79 4.37
N GLU A 40 -18.07 -1.65 3.25
CA GLU A 40 -18.67 -1.71 1.91
C GLU A 40 -19.42 -3.03 1.70
N LEU A 41 -18.81 -4.16 2.10
CA LEU A 41 -19.48 -5.45 2.03
C LEU A 41 -20.75 -5.48 2.91
N VAL A 42 -20.69 -5.02 4.16
CA VAL A 42 -21.88 -5.00 5.03
C VAL A 42 -22.99 -4.10 4.46
N ASP A 43 -22.62 -2.92 3.95
CA ASP A 43 -23.56 -1.97 3.37
C ASP A 43 -24.24 -2.60 2.14
N GLU A 44 -23.50 -3.22 1.22
CA GLU A 44 -24.06 -3.93 0.05
C GLU A 44 -25.05 -5.04 0.42
N HIS A 45 -24.76 -5.84 1.46
CA HIS A 45 -25.66 -6.92 1.89
C HIS A 45 -26.93 -6.38 2.56
N SER A 46 -26.85 -5.23 3.24
CA SER A 46 -28.00 -4.59 3.90
C SER A 46 -29.03 -4.01 2.93
N HIS A 47 -28.63 -3.67 1.70
CA HIS A 47 -29.55 -3.17 0.67
C HIS A 47 -30.37 -4.28 -0.03
N LEU A 48 -30.01 -5.55 0.17
CA LEU A 48 -30.66 -6.72 -0.45
C LEU A 48 -31.65 -7.45 0.47
N THR A 49 -31.63 -7.16 1.78
CA THR A 49 -32.54 -7.69 2.82
C THR A 49 -33.54 -6.66 3.26
#